data_AF-A0A4R9VI14-F1
#
_entry.id   AF-A0A4R9VI14-F1
#
_cell.length_a   1.000
_cell.length_b   1.000
_cell.length_c   1.000
_cell.angle_alpha   90.00
_cell.angle_beta   90.00
_cell.angle_gamma   90.00
#
_symmetry.space_group_name_H-M   'P 1'
#
loop_
_entity.id
_entity.type
_entity.pdbx_description
1 polymer ?
#
loop_
_entity_poly.entity_id
_entity_poly.type
_entity_poly.pdbx_seq_one_letter_code
_entity_poly.pdbx_strand_id
1 'polypeptide(L)'
;MRTEDLIKALDADVRSKAMPLGSAWRMAVAVAAVVAAAMFWLTIGPRPDLMVAMHTMRFLSKFVFTIARGVSAFGLIRALSSPGAPTARATAWMALAPALVGVAVILELFAVPRA
;
A
#
# COMPACT_ATOMS: atom_id res chain seq x y z
N MET A 1 -33.91 17.36 -24.57
CA MET A 1 -33.48 16.04 -24.05
C MET A 1 -34.35 15.72 -22.85
N ARG A 2 -34.94 14.52 -22.78
CA ARG A 2 -35.77 14.11 -21.64
C ARG A 2 -34.91 13.42 -20.58
N THR A 3 -35.18 13.72 -19.32
CA THR A 3 -34.50 13.12 -18.15
C THR A 3 -34.59 11.60 -18.14
N GLU A 4 -35.70 11.05 -18.61
CA GLU A 4 -35.94 9.62 -18.72
C GLU A 4 -34.93 8.92 -19.66
N ASP A 5 -34.55 9.59 -20.76
CA ASP A 5 -33.56 9.07 -21.70
C ASP A 5 -32.17 9.04 -21.07
N LEU A 6 -31.85 10.03 -20.22
CA LEU A 6 -30.59 10.11 -19.49
C LEU A 6 -30.46 8.99 -18.44
N ILE A 7 -31.54 8.71 -17.71
CA ILE A 7 -31.60 7.63 -16.73
C ILE A 7 -31.48 6.27 -17.43
N LYS A 8 -32.17 6.10 -18.56
CA LYS A 8 -32.14 4.84 -19.32
C LYS A 8 -30.77 4.58 -19.96
N ALA A 9 -30.09 5.64 -20.41
CA ALA A 9 -28.71 5.56 -20.87
C ALA A 9 -27.74 5.23 -19.73
N LEU A 10 -27.90 5.82 -18.55
CA LEU A 10 -27.09 5.47 -17.37
C LEU A 10 -27.32 4.02 -16.91
N ASP A 11 -28.57 3.54 -16.89
CA ASP A 11 -28.89 2.15 -16.49
C ASP A 11 -28.31 1.13 -17.49
N ALA A 12 -28.36 1.45 -18.78
CA ALA A 12 -27.75 0.62 -19.82
C ALA A 12 -26.22 0.58 -19.72
N ASP A 13 -25.58 1.69 -19.34
CA ASP A 13 -24.13 1.79 -19.16
C ASP A 13 -23.66 1.10 -17.87
N VAL A 14 -24.41 1.19 -16.77
CA VAL A 14 -24.16 0.42 -15.52
C VAL A 14 -24.24 -1.09 -15.75
N ARG A 15 -25.07 -1.52 -16.70
CA ARG A 15 -25.19 -2.94 -17.09
C ARG A 15 -24.02 -3.42 -17.95
N SER A 16 -23.25 -2.51 -18.56
CA SER A 16 -21.96 -2.83 -19.14
C SER A 16 -21.04 -3.29 -18.02
N LYS A 17 -20.62 -4.54 -18.11
CA LYS A 17 -20.03 -5.38 -17.06
C LYS A 17 -18.62 -4.90 -16.69
N ALA A 18 -18.49 -3.69 -16.16
CA ALA A 18 -17.24 -3.19 -15.60
C ALA A 18 -16.84 -4.14 -14.49
N MET A 19 -15.59 -4.61 -14.54
CA MET A 19 -15.09 -5.59 -13.57
C MET A 19 -15.28 -5.02 -12.15
N PRO A 20 -15.88 -5.77 -11.21
CA PRO A 20 -16.14 -5.24 -9.88
C PRO A 20 -14.81 -4.77 -9.27
N LEU A 21 -14.77 -3.53 -8.77
CA LEU A 21 -13.53 -2.87 -8.32
C LEU A 21 -12.71 -3.74 -7.38
N GLY A 22 -13.36 -4.52 -6.49
CA GLY A 22 -12.66 -5.43 -5.59
C GLY A 22 -11.90 -6.57 -6.30
N SER A 23 -12.39 -7.06 -7.43
CA SER A 23 -11.67 -8.03 -8.27
C SER A 23 -10.50 -7.36 -9.00
N ALA A 24 -10.72 -6.16 -9.53
CA ALA A 24 -9.67 -5.38 -10.20
C ALA A 24 -8.49 -5.09 -9.28
N TRP A 25 -8.76 -4.67 -8.05
CA TRP A 25 -7.71 -4.43 -7.04
C TRP A 25 -6.93 -5.70 -6.69
N ARG A 26 -7.59 -6.85 -6.50
CA ARG A 26 -6.89 -8.12 -6.22
C ARG A 26 -5.99 -8.55 -7.36
N MET A 27 -6.48 -8.43 -8.60
CA MET A 27 -5.69 -8.76 -9.79
C MET A 27 -4.51 -7.80 -9.94
N ALA A 28 -4.70 -6.50 -9.73
CA ALA A 28 -3.63 -5.51 -9.77
C ALA A 28 -2.54 -5.80 -8.73
N VAL A 29 -2.92 -6.13 -7.49
CA VAL A 29 -1.95 -6.50 -6.43
C VAL A 29 -1.20 -7.78 -6.80
N ALA A 30 -1.89 -8.80 -7.32
CA ALA A 30 -1.26 -10.05 -7.73
C ALA A 30 -0.23 -9.84 -8.86
N VAL A 31 -0.62 -9.10 -9.91
CA VAL A 31 0.28 -8.77 -11.03
C VAL A 31 1.47 -7.94 -10.54
N ALA A 32 1.22 -6.91 -9.71
CA ALA A 32 2.28 -6.09 -9.14
C ALA A 32 3.27 -6.92 -8.31
N ALA A 33 2.79 -7.87 -7.50
CA ALA A 33 3.64 -8.76 -6.71
C ALA A 33 4.52 -9.65 -7.60
N VAL A 34 3.96 -10.23 -8.67
CA VAL A 34 4.70 -11.06 -9.62
C VAL A 34 5.78 -10.25 -10.34
N VAL A 35 5.43 -9.05 -10.83
CA VAL A 35 6.38 -8.16 -11.50
C VAL A 35 7.49 -7.71 -10.55
N ALA A 36 7.14 -7.33 -9.32
CA ALA A 36 8.13 -6.93 -8.30
C ALA A 36 9.06 -8.09 -7.94
N ALA A 37 8.54 -9.31 -7.79
CA ALA A 37 9.34 -10.50 -7.52
C ALA A 37 10.30 -10.78 -8.70
N ALA A 38 9.80 -10.79 -9.93
CA ALA A 38 10.63 -11.00 -11.12
C ALA A 38 11.75 -9.95 -11.21
N MET A 39 11.42 -8.67 -11.02
CA MET A 39 12.42 -7.59 -11.00
C MET A 39 13.44 -7.78 -9.88
N PHE A 40 13.02 -8.12 -8.66
CA PHE A 40 13.91 -8.37 -7.55
C PHE A 40 14.93 -9.49 -7.87
N TRP A 41 14.45 -10.62 -8.40
CA TRP A 41 15.30 -11.75 -8.77
C TRP A 41 16.26 -11.43 -9.92
N LEU A 42 15.81 -10.65 -10.91
CA LEU A 42 16.61 -10.30 -12.09
C LEU A 42 17.67 -9.23 -11.81
N THR A 43 17.44 -8.34 -10.84
CA THR A 43 18.27 -7.14 -10.65
C THR A 43 19.12 -7.17 -9.38
N ILE A 44 18.58 -7.68 -8.27
CA ILE A 44 19.22 -7.59 -6.95
C ILE A 44 19.60 -8.98 -6.44
N GLY A 45 18.67 -9.94 -6.51
CA GLY A 45 18.83 -11.28 -5.95
C GLY A 45 18.79 -11.31 -4.42
N PRO A 46 18.64 -12.50 -3.81
CA PRO A 46 18.64 -12.66 -2.36
C PRO A 46 20.03 -12.35 -1.78
N ARG A 47 20.05 -11.60 -0.67
CA ARG A 47 21.28 -11.25 0.03
C ARG A 47 21.90 -12.51 0.67
N PRO A 48 23.19 -12.80 0.48
CA PRO A 48 23.81 -14.02 1.04
C PRO A 48 23.82 -14.04 2.58
N ASP A 49 23.82 -12.89 3.24
CA ASP A 49 23.77 -12.74 4.70
C ASP A 49 22.35 -12.52 5.25
N LEU A 50 21.30 -12.82 4.47
CA LEU A 50 19.91 -12.62 4.88
C LEU A 50 19.59 -13.24 6.25
N MET A 51 20.01 -14.50 6.46
CA MET A 51 19.77 -15.22 7.71
C MET A 51 20.35 -14.53 8.93
N VAL A 52 21.55 -13.98 8.82
CA VAL A 52 22.20 -13.26 9.93
C VAL A 52 21.55 -11.88 10.11
N ALA A 53 21.26 -11.19 9.01
CA ALA A 53 20.66 -9.86 9.02
C ALA A 53 19.24 -9.86 9.63
N MET A 54 18.46 -10.93 9.45
CA MET A 54 17.11 -11.06 10.00
C MET A 54 17.03 -10.97 11.53
N HIS A 55 18.12 -11.28 12.23
CA HIS A 55 18.20 -11.14 13.69
C HIS A 55 18.54 -9.71 14.15
N THR A 56 18.74 -8.77 13.22
CA THR A 56 19.03 -7.37 13.56
C THR A 56 17.78 -6.51 13.48
N MET A 57 17.54 -5.71 14.53
CA MET A 57 16.38 -4.80 14.59
C MET A 57 16.35 -3.81 13.41
N ARG A 58 17.53 -3.38 12.93
CA ARG A 58 17.71 -2.43 11.82
C ARG A 58 17.31 -3.00 10.46
N PHE A 59 17.39 -4.32 10.29
CA PHE A 59 16.94 -4.98 9.08
C PHE A 59 15.42 -5.11 9.08
N LEU A 60 14.85 -5.61 10.19
CA LEU A 60 13.41 -5.86 10.30
C LEU A 60 12.60 -4.55 10.28
N SER A 61 13.11 -3.48 10.88
CA SER A 61 12.45 -2.17 10.91
C SER A 61 12.15 -1.62 9.52
N LYS A 62 13.01 -1.90 8.52
CA LYS A 62 12.79 -1.50 7.12
C LYS A 62 11.53 -2.12 6.54
N PHE A 63 11.32 -3.41 6.78
CA PHE A 63 10.11 -4.11 6.30
C PHE A 63 8.87 -3.61 7.00
N VAL A 64 8.93 -3.44 8.33
CA VAL A 64 7.81 -2.91 9.12
C VAL A 64 7.40 -1.53 8.61
N PHE A 65 8.37 -0.64 8.41
CA PHE A 65 8.11 0.70 7.89
C PHE A 65 7.51 0.68 6.49
N THR A 66 8.11 -0.08 5.57
CA THR A 66 7.64 -0.15 4.18
C THR A 66 6.26 -0.78 4.08
N ILE A 67 5.97 -1.84 4.83
CA ILE A 67 4.64 -2.47 4.87
C ILE A 67 3.62 -1.51 5.46
N ALA A 68 3.89 -0.90 6.61
CA ALA A 68 2.97 0.05 7.23
C ALA A 68 2.65 1.22 6.29
N ARG A 69 3.68 1.78 5.63
CA ARG A 69 3.51 2.85 4.65
C ARG A 69 2.72 2.39 3.43
N GLY A 70 3.01 1.20 2.91
CA GLY A 70 2.30 0.61 1.78
C GLY A 70 0.81 0.41 2.09
N VAL A 71 0.48 -0.17 3.24
CA VAL A 71 -0.90 -0.42 3.67
C VAL A 71 -1.67 0.90 3.88
N SER A 72 -1.06 1.88 4.56
CA SER A 72 -1.68 3.20 4.76
C SER A 72 -1.95 3.92 3.43
N ALA A 73 -0.96 3.93 2.52
CA ALA A 73 -1.12 4.56 1.21
C ALA A 73 -2.17 3.84 0.36
N PHE A 74 -2.16 2.50 0.37
CA PHE A 74 -3.14 1.70 -0.34
C PHE A 74 -4.57 1.96 0.15
N GLY A 75 -4.77 2.03 1.47
CA GLY A 75 -6.07 2.37 2.07
C GLY A 75 -6.59 3.75 1.61
N LEU A 76 -5.71 4.74 1.52
CA LEU A 76 -6.08 6.07 1.04
C LEU A 76 -6.41 6.08 -0.46
N ILE A 77 -5.60 5.44 -1.30
CA ILE A 77 -5.87 5.35 -2.75
C ILE A 77 -7.22 4.64 -2.99
N ARG A 78 -7.49 3.56 -2.25
CA ARG A 78 -8.75 2.82 -2.31
C ARG A 78 -9.95 3.69 -1.94
N ALA A 79 -9.82 4.52 -0.90
CA ALA A 79 -10.86 5.46 -0.47
C ALA A 79 -11.08 6.58 -1.50
N LEU A 80 -10.01 7.16 -2.05
CA LEU A 80 -10.09 8.20 -3.09
C LEU A 80 -10.68 7.70 -4.42
N SER A 81 -10.60 6.40 -4.67
CA SER A 81 -11.15 5.79 -5.90
C SER A 81 -12.68 5.64 -5.87
N SER A 82 -13.35 5.94 -4.74
CA SER A 82 -14.81 5.88 -4.63
C SER A 82 -15.38 7.28 -4.37
N PRO A 83 -16.26 7.80 -5.25
CA PRO A 83 -16.88 9.10 -5.02
C PRO A 83 -17.69 9.09 -3.72
N GLY A 84 -17.49 10.11 -2.88
CA GLY A 84 -18.20 10.28 -1.60
C GLY A 84 -17.67 9.47 -0.40
N ALA A 85 -16.59 8.69 -0.56
CA ALA A 85 -16.04 7.94 0.57
C ALA A 85 -15.38 8.87 1.62
N PRO A 86 -15.54 8.60 2.93
CA PRO A 86 -14.92 9.40 3.98
C PRO A 86 -13.40 9.19 3.99
N THR A 87 -12.65 10.21 3.56
CA THR A 87 -11.18 10.15 3.43
C THR A 87 -10.45 10.52 4.72
N ALA A 88 -11.08 11.23 5.66
CA ALA A 88 -10.43 11.77 6.86
C ALA A 88 -9.70 10.70 7.69
N ARG A 89 -10.32 9.54 7.89
CA ARG A 89 -9.69 8.42 8.62
C ARG A 89 -8.52 7.85 7.84
N ALA A 90 -8.66 7.65 6.53
CA ALA A 90 -7.58 7.13 5.67
C ALA A 90 -6.38 8.08 5.59
N THR A 91 -6.63 9.40 5.59
CA THR A 91 -5.56 10.42 5.67
C THR A 91 -4.85 10.38 7.02
N ALA A 92 -5.58 10.20 8.13
CA ALA A 92 -4.96 10.04 9.45
C ALA A 92 -4.04 8.80 9.51
N TRP A 93 -4.37 7.71 8.82
CA TRP A 93 -3.50 6.53 8.71
C TRP A 93 -2.17 6.81 7.99
N MET A 94 -2.04 7.88 7.19
CA MET A 94 -0.75 8.27 6.62
C MET A 94 0.25 8.73 7.68
N ALA A 95 -0.23 9.26 8.83
CA ALA A 95 0.63 9.67 9.94
C ALA A 95 1.28 8.48 10.67
N LEU A 96 0.77 7.26 10.47
CA LEU A 96 1.34 6.05 11.08
C LEU A 96 2.78 5.80 10.59
N ALA A 97 3.04 6.00 9.30
CA ALA A 97 4.37 5.78 8.72
C ALA A 97 5.45 6.71 9.33
N PRO A 98 5.30 8.05 9.34
CA PRO A 98 6.28 8.92 9.99
C PRO A 98 6.36 8.69 11.50
N ALA A 99 5.27 8.33 12.17
CA ALA A 99 5.30 7.98 13.60
C ALA A 99 6.17 6.75 13.88
N LEU A 100 6.04 5.68 13.07
CA LEU A 100 6.87 4.48 13.18
C LEU A 100 8.37 4.78 12.96
N VAL A 101 8.69 5.67 12.02
CA VAL A 101 10.09 6.13 11.82
C VAL A 101 10.58 6.89 13.04
N GLY A 102 9.79 7.81 13.57
CA GLY A 102 10.15 8.56 14.78
C GLY A 102 10.46 7.63 15.95
N VAL A 103 9.62 6.63 16.19
CA VAL A 103 9.85 5.61 17.22
C VAL A 103 11.13 4.82 16.96
N ALA A 104 11.34 4.36 15.71
CA ALA A 104 12.54 3.60 15.36
C ALA A 104 13.82 4.41 15.58
N VAL A 105 13.84 5.69 15.19
CA VAL A 105 14.97 6.60 15.40
C VAL A 105 15.23 6.83 16.89
N ILE A 106 14.18 7.05 17.69
CA ILE A 106 14.32 7.23 19.14
C ILE A 106 14.92 5.96 19.78
N LEU A 107 14.41 4.78 19.42
CA LEU A 107 14.95 3.51 19.92
C LEU A 107 16.42 3.30 19.51
N GLU A 108 16.79 3.69 18.28
CA GLU A 108 18.18 3.61 17.80
C GLU A 108 19.09 4.60 18.56
N LEU A 109 18.61 5.80 18.89
CA LEU A 109 19.36 6.77 19.72
C LEU A 109 19.65 6.25 21.14
N PHE A 110 18.78 5.43 21.71
CA PHE A 110 19.02 4.79 23.01
C PHE A 110 19.90 3.54 22.91
N ALA A 111 19.89 2.84 21.78
CA ALA A 111 20.64 1.60 21.57
C ALA A 111 22.08 1.83 21.12
N VAL A 112 22.40 2.99 20.50
CA VAL A 112 23.77 3.35 20.11
C VAL A 112 24.51 3.89 21.34
N PRO A 113 25.61 3.25 21.79
CA PRO A 113 26.43 3.78 22.87
C PRO A 113 26.98 5.15 22.47
N ARG A 114 26.89 6.14 23.38
CA ARG A 114 27.54 7.43 23.20
C ARG A 114 29.06 7.19 23.21
N ALA A 115 29.71 7.39 22.07
CA ALA A 115 31.16 7.50 21.98
C ALA A 115 31.61 8.83 22.60
#